data_AF-A0A8J4RAR3-F1
#
_entry.id   AF-A0A8J4RAR3-F1
#
_cell.length_a   1.000
_cell.length_b   1.000
_cell.length_c   1.000
_cell.angle_alpha   90.00
_cell.angle_beta   90.00
_cell.angle_gamma   90.00
#
_symmetry.space_group_name_H-M   'P 1'
#
loop_
_entity.id
_entity.type
_entity.pdbx_description
1 polymer ?
#
loop_
_entity_poly.entity_id
_entity_poly.type
_entity_poly.pdbx_seq_one_letter_code
_entity_poly.pdbx_strand_id
1 'polypeptide(L)'
;MEVDEFQIAMLRAELLDTTRNWAQHSTFDGSYDPRTFSGKLDPLELQSIRLETLTAKLASFRARETKRDFNTVMEEVELEVLRWLGRILAKSMDPVFKGSKDVVIEEDGAVCGVCQEDMNVGVEGRMLKCMHKFHSDCIVNWLRSKATCPLCRYQVQFKEFEPKI
;
A
#
# COMPACT_ATOMS: atom_id res chain seq x y z
N MET A 1 -22.40 12.31 6.33
CA MET A 1 -20.96 12.58 6.25
C MET A 1 -20.61 12.55 4.78
N GLU A 2 -20.28 13.70 4.19
CA GLU A 2 -19.86 13.75 2.79
C GLU A 2 -18.47 13.10 2.68
N VAL A 3 -18.31 12.20 1.72
CA VAL A 3 -17.04 11.52 1.46
C VAL A 3 -16.21 12.42 0.55
N ASP A 4 -14.96 12.69 0.93
CA ASP A 4 -14.02 13.52 0.16
C ASP A 4 -13.03 12.67 -0.67
N GLU A 5 -12.21 13.33 -1.49
CA GLU A 5 -11.22 12.67 -2.36
C GLU A 5 -10.19 11.87 -1.57
N PHE A 6 -9.82 12.35 -0.38
CA PHE A 6 -8.83 11.69 0.46
C PHE A 6 -9.37 10.36 1.01
N GLN A 7 -10.62 10.36 1.49
CA GLN A 7 -11.29 9.15 1.94
C GLN A 7 -11.47 8.13 0.81
N ILE A 8 -11.84 8.58 -0.39
CA ILE A 8 -11.92 7.70 -1.58
C ILE A 8 -10.54 7.12 -1.90
N ALA A 9 -9.48 7.95 -1.88
CA ALA A 9 -8.12 7.51 -2.13
C ALA A 9 -7.61 6.51 -1.09
N MET A 10 -7.96 6.67 0.19
CA MET A 10 -7.67 5.71 1.26
C MET A 10 -8.30 4.34 0.96
N LEU A 11 -9.60 4.31 0.67
CA LEU A 11 -10.29 3.07 0.37
C LEU A 11 -9.78 2.41 -0.92
N ARG A 12 -9.39 3.21 -1.92
CA ARG A 12 -8.70 2.69 -3.13
C ARG A 12 -7.34 2.06 -2.78
N ALA A 13 -6.59 2.65 -1.85
CA ALA A 13 -5.32 2.08 -1.40
C ALA A 13 -5.52 0.75 -0.65
N GLU A 14 -6.54 0.64 0.21
CA GLU A 14 -6.91 -0.60 0.89
C GLU A 14 -7.31 -1.71 -0.10
N LEU A 15 -8.11 -1.37 -1.13
CA LEU A 15 -8.47 -2.32 -2.18
C LEU A 15 -7.24 -2.80 -2.96
N LEU A 16 -6.31 -1.90 -3.28
CA LEU A 16 -5.04 -2.24 -3.94
C LEU A 16 -4.15 -3.15 -3.08
N ASP A 17 -4.10 -2.90 -1.77
CA ASP A 17 -3.34 -3.77 -0.86
C ASP A 17 -3.97 -5.17 -0.76
N THR A 18 -5.29 -5.23 -0.63
CA THR A 18 -6.03 -6.50 -0.56
C THR A 18 -5.87 -7.34 -1.84
N THR A 19 -5.92 -6.69 -3.01
CA THR A 19 -5.69 -7.37 -4.30
C THR A 19 -4.24 -7.80 -4.49
N ARG A 20 -3.26 -7.01 -4.05
CA ARG A 20 -1.83 -7.36 -4.10
C ARG A 20 -1.48 -8.49 -3.14
N ASN A 21 -2.03 -8.47 -1.93
CA ASN A 21 -1.78 -9.42 -0.87
C ASN A 21 -2.90 -10.47 -0.78
N TRP A 22 -3.44 -10.89 -1.92
CA TRP A 22 -4.57 -11.82 -1.97
C TRP A 22 -4.36 -13.06 -1.10
N ALA A 23 -3.16 -13.65 -1.09
CA ALA A 23 -2.87 -14.83 -0.25
C ALA A 23 -3.00 -14.59 1.27
N GLN A 24 -2.86 -13.34 1.73
CA GLN A 24 -3.02 -12.97 3.15
C GLN A 24 -4.47 -12.64 3.51
N HIS A 25 -5.28 -12.17 2.54
CA HIS A 25 -6.66 -11.74 2.75
C HIS A 25 -7.72 -12.72 2.18
N SER A 26 -7.29 -13.74 1.45
CA SER A 26 -8.17 -14.70 0.81
C SER A 26 -8.76 -15.65 1.84
N THR A 27 -10.09 -15.68 1.91
CA THR A 27 -10.86 -16.71 2.61
C THR A 27 -11.08 -17.95 1.76
N PHE A 28 -10.41 -18.03 0.60
CA PHE A 28 -10.56 -19.13 -0.35
C PHE A 28 -9.92 -20.41 0.20
N ASP A 29 -10.75 -21.39 0.53
CA ASP A 29 -10.35 -22.69 1.08
C ASP A 29 -10.08 -23.75 0.00
N GLY A 30 -10.09 -23.38 -1.28
CA GLY A 30 -9.90 -24.30 -2.39
C GLY A 30 -11.18 -24.99 -2.89
N SER A 31 -12.34 -24.69 -2.31
CA SER A 31 -13.62 -25.35 -2.66
C SER A 31 -14.36 -24.75 -3.86
N TYR A 32 -13.70 -23.96 -4.74
CA TYR A 32 -14.36 -23.36 -5.90
C TYR A 32 -14.94 -24.45 -6.82
N ASP A 33 -16.25 -24.63 -6.77
CA ASP A 33 -17.00 -25.42 -7.73
C ASP A 33 -17.59 -24.47 -8.80
N PRO A 34 -17.09 -24.50 -10.05
CA PRO A 34 -17.62 -23.69 -11.13
C PRO A 34 -19.13 -23.89 -11.40
N ARG A 35 -19.72 -25.00 -10.95
CA ARG A 35 -21.14 -25.32 -11.11
C ARG A 35 -22.04 -24.66 -10.06
N THR A 36 -21.46 -24.11 -8.99
CA THR A 36 -22.21 -23.39 -7.93
C THR A 36 -22.01 -21.87 -8.00
N PHE A 37 -21.46 -21.35 -9.11
CA PHE A 37 -21.31 -19.91 -9.35
C PHE A 37 -22.66 -19.19 -9.15
N SER A 38 -22.84 -18.59 -7.99
CA SER A 38 -24.13 -18.06 -7.54
C SER A 38 -24.52 -16.74 -8.24
N GLY A 39 -23.73 -16.28 -9.21
CA GLY A 39 -23.90 -14.98 -9.85
C GLY A 39 -23.67 -13.79 -8.92
N LYS A 40 -23.22 -14.03 -7.68
CA LYS A 40 -22.87 -12.97 -6.74
C LYS A 40 -21.47 -12.47 -7.06
N LEU A 41 -21.36 -11.17 -7.32
CA LEU A 41 -20.08 -10.47 -7.41
C LEU A 41 -19.23 -10.81 -6.19
N ASP A 42 -17.94 -11.02 -6.41
CA ASP A 42 -17.03 -11.25 -5.30
C ASP A 42 -16.87 -9.98 -4.44
N PRO A 43 -16.44 -10.10 -3.17
CA PRO A 43 -16.31 -8.94 -2.29
C PRO A 43 -15.41 -7.81 -2.82
N LEU A 44 -14.37 -8.13 -3.60
CA LEU A 44 -13.45 -7.14 -4.18
C LEU A 44 -14.11 -6.42 -5.35
N GLU A 45 -14.83 -7.13 -6.20
CA GLU A 45 -15.66 -6.53 -7.26
C GLU A 45 -16.68 -5.56 -6.68
N LEU A 46 -17.37 -5.96 -5.60
CA LEU A 46 -18.34 -5.10 -4.92
C LEU A 46 -17.69 -3.86 -4.30
N GLN A 47 -16.49 -3.99 -3.74
CA GLN A 47 -15.72 -2.87 -3.22
C GLN A 47 -15.29 -1.91 -4.34
N SER A 48 -14.85 -2.42 -5.49
CA SER A 48 -14.50 -1.60 -6.66
C SER A 48 -15.70 -0.77 -7.13
N ILE A 49 -16.86 -1.41 -7.33
CA ILE A 49 -18.10 -0.72 -7.74
C ILE A 49 -18.52 0.33 -6.72
N ARG A 50 -18.36 0.04 -5.42
CA ARG A 50 -18.65 1.01 -4.35
C ARG A 50 -17.77 2.24 -4.49
N LEU A 51 -16.49 2.10 -4.81
CA LEU A 51 -15.56 3.22 -4.97
C LEU A 51 -15.89 4.07 -6.19
N GLU A 52 -16.23 3.45 -7.32
CA GLU A 52 -16.74 4.14 -8.50
C GLU A 52 -18.00 4.95 -8.16
N THR A 53 -18.93 4.34 -7.42
CA THR A 53 -20.16 5.00 -6.98
C THR A 53 -19.90 6.18 -6.06
N LEU A 54 -18.96 6.07 -5.12
CA LEU A 54 -18.57 7.18 -4.24
C LEU A 54 -17.96 8.33 -5.03
N THR A 55 -17.09 8.02 -5.99
CA THR A 55 -16.46 9.01 -6.87
C THR A 55 -17.49 9.75 -7.71
N ALA A 56 -18.43 9.03 -8.33
CA ALA A 56 -19.51 9.62 -9.12
C ALA A 56 -20.47 10.48 -8.27
N LYS A 57 -20.75 10.08 -7.01
CA LYS A 57 -21.58 10.87 -6.09
C LYS A 57 -20.91 12.19 -5.71
N LEU A 58 -19.61 12.16 -5.41
CA LEU A 58 -18.84 13.37 -5.11
C LEU A 58 -18.77 14.32 -6.31
N ALA A 59 -18.51 13.79 -7.51
CA ALA A 59 -18.55 14.56 -8.75
C ALA A 59 -19.93 15.16 -9.03
N SER A 60 -21.01 14.38 -8.83
CA SER A 60 -22.39 14.85 -9.01
C SER A 60 -22.74 16.00 -8.07
N PHE A 61 -22.29 15.90 -6.81
CA PHE A 61 -22.49 16.95 -5.82
C PHE A 61 -21.75 18.24 -6.22
N ARG A 62 -20.45 18.14 -6.53
CA ARG A 62 -19.63 19.28 -6.97
C ARG A 62 -20.13 19.93 -8.26
N ALA A 63 -20.60 19.12 -9.23
CA ALA A 63 -21.16 19.63 -10.48
C ALA A 63 -22.42 20.46 -10.25
N ARG A 64 -23.29 20.05 -9.32
CA ARG A 64 -24.49 20.81 -8.92
C ARG A 64 -24.14 22.12 -8.22
N GLU A 65 -23.23 22.08 -7.25
CA GLU A 65 -22.79 23.26 -6.50
C GLU A 65 -22.11 24.29 -7.41
N THR A 66 -21.24 23.83 -8.31
CA THR A 66 -20.47 24.72 -9.22
C THR A 66 -21.21 25.05 -10.51
N LYS A 67 -22.35 24.39 -10.79
CA LYS A 67 -23.11 24.48 -12.05
C LYS A 67 -22.26 24.19 -13.30
N ARG A 68 -21.34 23.24 -13.18
CA ARG A 68 -20.43 22.82 -14.26
C ARG A 68 -20.89 21.49 -14.87
N ASP A 69 -20.37 21.17 -16.05
CA ASP A 69 -20.59 19.89 -16.70
C ASP A 69 -20.11 18.72 -15.82
N PHE A 70 -20.93 17.66 -15.73
CA PHE A 70 -20.64 16.52 -14.87
C PHE A 70 -19.37 15.78 -15.28
N ASN A 71 -19.15 15.55 -16.57
CA ASN A 71 -18.00 14.78 -17.04
C ASN A 71 -16.69 15.51 -16.73
N THR A 72 -16.69 16.83 -16.93
CA THR A 72 -15.55 17.69 -16.59
C THR A 72 -15.22 17.60 -15.09
N VAL A 73 -16.24 17.71 -14.22
CA VAL A 73 -16.04 17.61 -12.76
C VAL A 73 -15.64 16.20 -12.34
N MET A 74 -16.16 15.16 -13.00
CA MET A 74 -15.80 13.77 -12.75
C MET A 74 -14.31 13.53 -13.04
N GLU A 75 -13.79 14.02 -14.17
CA GLU A 75 -12.36 13.96 -14.49
C GLU A 75 -11.51 14.69 -13.45
N GLU A 76 -11.94 15.87 -12.99
CA GLU A 76 -11.23 16.61 -11.94
C GLU A 76 -11.20 15.87 -10.61
N VAL A 77 -12.33 15.31 -10.17
CA VAL A 77 -12.41 14.50 -8.94
C VAL A 77 -11.54 13.26 -9.05
N GLU A 78 -11.60 12.54 -10.18
CA GLU A 78 -10.71 11.39 -10.43
C GLU A 78 -9.23 11.77 -10.36
N LEU A 79 -8.84 12.90 -10.96
CA LEU A 79 -7.47 13.41 -10.87
C LEU A 79 -7.06 13.76 -9.44
N GLU A 80 -7.93 14.36 -8.64
CA GLU A 80 -7.66 14.66 -7.23
C GLU A 80 -7.54 13.40 -6.38
N VAL A 81 -8.42 12.42 -6.58
CA VAL A 81 -8.34 11.10 -5.94
C VAL A 81 -7.03 10.41 -6.30
N LEU A 82 -6.64 10.42 -7.58
CA LEU A 82 -5.37 9.83 -8.04
C LEU A 82 -4.16 10.54 -7.44
N ARG A 83 -4.19 11.86 -7.28
CA ARG A 83 -3.13 12.61 -6.59
C ARG A 83 -2.99 12.20 -5.13
N TRP A 84 -4.10 12.06 -4.41
CA TRP A 84 -4.10 11.55 -3.04
C TRP A 84 -3.59 10.12 -2.96
N LEU A 85 -4.07 9.25 -3.85
CA LEU A 85 -3.66 7.87 -3.93
C LEU A 85 -2.15 7.76 -4.18
N GLY A 86 -1.61 8.56 -5.10
CA GLY A 86 -0.17 8.64 -5.35
C GLY A 86 0.63 9.02 -4.10
N ARG A 87 0.16 9.97 -3.29
CA ARG A 87 0.81 10.34 -2.02
C ARG A 87 0.75 9.22 -0.98
N ILE A 88 -0.38 8.51 -0.89
CA ILE A 88 -0.55 7.38 0.02
C ILE A 88 0.41 6.25 -0.37
N LEU A 89 0.41 5.87 -1.64
CA LEU A 89 1.23 4.77 -2.16
C LEU A 89 2.71 5.13 -2.29
N ALA A 90 3.09 6.41 -2.35
CA ALA A 90 4.51 6.80 -2.41
C ALA A 90 5.33 6.20 -1.26
N LYS A 91 4.72 6.03 -0.07
CA LYS A 91 5.34 5.37 1.08
C LYS A 91 5.60 3.88 0.84
N SER A 92 4.80 3.18 0.04
CA SER A 92 5.02 1.75 -0.25
C SER A 92 5.84 1.52 -1.53
N MET A 93 5.97 2.56 -2.36
CA MET A 93 6.70 2.53 -3.63
C MET A 93 8.10 3.14 -3.58
N ASP A 94 8.51 3.78 -2.47
CA ASP A 94 9.86 4.34 -2.34
C ASP A 94 10.90 3.21 -2.56
N PRO A 95 11.85 3.37 -3.52
CA PRO A 95 12.88 2.38 -3.82
C PRO A 95 13.67 1.92 -2.59
N VAL A 96 13.75 2.73 -1.54
CA VAL A 96 14.35 2.38 -0.25
C VAL A 96 13.68 1.15 0.38
N PHE A 97 12.38 0.95 0.15
CA PHE A 97 11.64 -0.20 0.66
C PHE A 97 11.82 -1.46 -0.19
N LYS A 98 12.37 -1.35 -1.40
CA LYS A 98 12.59 -2.48 -2.31
C LYS A 98 13.49 -3.52 -1.65
N GLY A 99 12.96 -4.72 -1.42
CA GLY A 99 13.69 -5.82 -0.78
C GLY A 99 13.66 -5.83 0.75
N SER A 100 12.73 -5.07 1.34
CA SER A 100 12.37 -5.14 2.76
C SER A 100 10.88 -5.42 2.92
N LYS A 101 10.47 -5.95 4.07
CA LYS A 101 9.08 -6.20 4.44
C LYS A 101 8.78 -5.58 5.79
N ASP A 102 7.58 -5.02 5.94
CA ASP A 102 7.06 -4.60 7.23
C ASP A 102 6.78 -5.83 8.10
N VAL A 103 7.17 -5.74 9.38
CA VAL A 103 7.00 -6.81 10.37
C VAL A 103 6.60 -6.21 11.70
N VAL A 104 5.78 -6.92 12.47
CA VAL A 104 5.56 -6.61 13.88
C VAL A 104 6.59 -7.39 14.70
N ILE A 105 7.19 -6.74 15.69
CA ILE A 105 8.11 -7.43 16.60
C ILE A 105 7.29 -8.31 17.56
N GLU A 106 7.49 -9.62 17.48
CA GLU A 106 6.72 -10.63 18.23
C GLU A 106 7.41 -11.07 19.53
N GLU A 107 8.72 -10.81 19.66
CA GLU A 107 9.54 -11.27 20.78
C GLU A 107 10.32 -10.11 21.42
N ASP A 108 10.39 -10.10 22.75
CA ASP A 108 11.21 -9.15 23.51
C ASP A 108 12.71 -9.46 23.34
N GLY A 109 13.54 -8.41 23.44
CA GLY A 109 15.01 -8.54 23.37
C GLY A 109 15.60 -8.42 21.95
N ALA A 110 14.79 -8.06 20.96
CA ALA A 110 15.30 -7.71 19.64
C ALA A 110 15.93 -6.30 19.68
N VAL A 111 17.23 -6.18 19.41
CA VAL A 111 17.93 -4.88 19.44
C VAL A 111 18.09 -4.34 18.02
N CYS A 112 17.81 -3.05 17.83
CA CYS A 112 18.03 -2.41 16.54
C CYS A 112 19.52 -2.18 16.29
N GLY A 113 20.09 -2.83 15.26
CA GLY A 113 21.50 -2.68 14.89
C GLY A 113 21.93 -1.31 14.33
N VAL A 114 21.02 -0.31 14.31
CA VAL A 114 21.30 1.07 13.86
C VAL A 114 21.35 2.04 15.05
N CYS A 115 20.28 2.12 15.85
CA CYS A 115 20.25 3.00 17.03
C CYS A 115 20.76 2.32 18.32
N GLN A 116 20.94 1.00 18.32
CA GLN A 116 21.34 0.19 19.48
C GLN A 116 20.32 0.19 20.64
N GLU A 117 19.07 0.54 20.35
CA GLU A 117 17.96 0.50 21.31
C GLU A 117 17.12 -0.77 21.12
N ASP A 118 16.43 -1.18 22.18
CA ASP A 118 15.51 -2.31 22.19
C ASP A 118 14.28 -2.02 21.30
N MET A 119 13.88 -3.02 20.53
CA MET A 119 12.66 -3.01 19.74
C MET A 119 11.57 -3.72 20.54
N ASN A 120 10.65 -2.94 21.11
CA ASN A 120 9.57 -3.47 21.95
C ASN A 120 8.58 -4.32 21.14
N VAL A 121 8.01 -5.34 21.80
CA VAL A 121 6.94 -6.16 21.22
C VAL A 121 5.75 -5.28 20.81
N GLY A 122 5.20 -5.55 19.63
CA GLY A 122 4.07 -4.81 19.07
C GLY A 122 4.46 -3.54 18.29
N VAL A 123 5.75 -3.16 18.27
CA VAL A 123 6.22 -2.04 17.44
C VAL A 123 6.42 -2.48 15.99
N GLU A 124 6.11 -1.59 15.05
CA GLU A 124 6.39 -1.78 13.63
C GLU A 124 7.90 -1.71 13.35
N GLY A 125 8.43 -2.83 12.89
CA GLY A 125 9.78 -2.96 12.40
C GLY A 125 9.81 -3.24 10.91
N ARG A 126 11.03 -3.28 10.37
CA ARG A 126 11.28 -3.63 8.98
C ARG A 126 12.36 -4.69 8.89
N MET A 127 12.05 -5.75 8.14
CA MET A 127 12.93 -6.89 7.93
C MET A 127 13.52 -6.87 6.51
N LEU A 128 14.84 -7.01 6.40
CA LEU A 128 15.52 -7.16 5.11
C LEU A 128 15.46 -8.62 4.62
N LYS A 129 15.77 -8.86 3.34
CA LYS A 129 15.91 -10.22 2.77
C LYS A 129 16.93 -11.11 3.49
N CYS A 130 17.91 -10.51 4.17
CA CYS A 130 18.86 -11.24 5.02
C CYS A 130 18.32 -11.55 6.42
N MET A 131 17.01 -11.42 6.65
CA MET A 131 16.28 -11.71 7.90
C MET A 131 16.61 -10.84 9.11
N HIS A 132 17.45 -9.82 8.95
CA HIS A 132 17.72 -8.83 10.00
C HIS A 132 16.58 -7.82 10.12
N LYS A 133 16.18 -7.54 11.37
CA LYS A 133 15.09 -6.63 11.76
C LYS A 133 15.65 -5.34 12.34
N PHE A 134 14.98 -4.23 12.06
CA PHE A 134 15.31 -2.89 12.56
C PHE A 134 14.03 -2.08 12.77
N HIS A 135 14.07 -1.01 13.57
CA HIS A 135 13.03 0.02 13.52
C HIS A 135 12.87 0.53 12.08
N SER A 136 11.62 0.73 11.65
CA SER A 136 11.32 1.12 10.27
C SER A 136 12.06 2.40 9.87
N ASP A 137 12.01 3.44 10.72
CA ASP A 137 12.69 4.72 10.46
C ASP A 137 14.21 4.60 10.43
N CYS A 138 14.79 3.81 11.33
CA CYS A 138 16.23 3.64 11.41
C CYS A 138 16.81 3.01 10.14
N ILE A 139 16.19 1.92 9.65
CA ILE A 139 16.70 1.25 8.45
C ILE A 139 16.40 2.04 7.18
N VAL A 140 15.27 2.75 7.11
CA VAL A 140 14.96 3.63 5.98
C VAL A 140 16.02 4.72 5.85
N ASN A 141 16.35 5.40 6.95
CA ASN A 141 17.39 6.43 6.95
C ASN A 141 18.75 5.88 6.55
N TRP A 142 19.11 4.68 7.02
CA TRP A 142 20.35 4.02 6.61
C TRP A 142 20.36 3.70 5.11
N LEU A 143 19.28 3.11 4.58
CA LEU A 143 19.18 2.69 3.19
C LEU A 143 19.13 3.85 2.19
N ARG A 144 18.74 5.05 2.62
CA ARG A 144 18.86 6.28 1.82
C ARG A 144 20.32 6.64 1.51
N SER A 145 21.27 6.25 2.38
CA SER A 145 22.70 6.52 2.18
C SER A 145 23.48 5.28 1.72
N LYS A 146 23.11 4.09 2.21
CA LYS A 146 23.84 2.84 1.95
C LYS A 146 22.85 1.71 1.69
N ALA A 147 22.84 1.18 0.46
CA ALA A 147 21.98 0.06 0.06
C ALA A 147 22.44 -1.31 0.60
N THR A 148 22.98 -1.37 1.83
CA THR A 148 23.51 -2.59 2.46
C THR A 148 22.98 -2.75 3.89
N CYS A 149 22.82 -4.00 4.33
CA CYS A 149 22.46 -4.31 5.70
C CYS A 149 23.53 -3.82 6.70
N PRO A 150 23.18 -3.08 7.77
CA PRO A 150 24.12 -2.65 8.81
C PRO A 150 24.87 -3.81 9.49
N LEU A 151 24.21 -4.97 9.64
CA LEU A 151 24.74 -6.12 10.38
C LEU A 151 25.61 -7.05 9.52
N CYS A 152 25.15 -7.40 8.31
CA CYS A 152 25.81 -8.40 7.48
C CYS A 152 26.31 -7.88 6.12
N ARG A 153 26.12 -6.60 5.82
CA ARG A 153 26.50 -5.94 4.55
C ARG A 153 25.83 -6.52 3.29
N TYR A 154 24.83 -7.38 3.44
CA TYR A 154 24.01 -7.87 2.32
C TYR A 154 23.44 -6.69 1.52
N GLN A 155 23.57 -6.74 0.20
CA GLN A 155 23.11 -5.68 -0.70
C GLN A 155 21.60 -5.78 -0.92
N VAL A 156 20.87 -4.71 -0.58
CA VAL A 156 19.40 -4.68 -0.58
C VAL A 156 18.85 -4.37 -1.98
N GLN A 157 19.58 -3.60 -2.78
CA GLN A 157 19.21 -3.24 -4.15
C GLN A 157 19.96 -4.09 -5.19
N PHE A 158 19.21 -4.74 -6.09
CA PHE A 158 19.79 -5.18 -7.36
C PHE A 158 19.96 -3.94 -8.24
N LYS A 159 21.17 -3.74 -8.79
CA LYS A 159 21.39 -2.73 -9.83
C LYS A 159 20.32 -2.91 -10.91
N GLU A 160 19.65 -1.83 -11.27
CA GLU A 160 18.84 -1.83 -12.48
C GLU A 160 19.74 -2.28 -13.64
N PHE A 161 19.22 -3.19 -14.47
CA PHE A 161 19.87 -3.55 -15.72
C PHE A 161 19.99 -2.24 -16.51
N GLU A 162 21.19 -1.67 -16.59
CA GLU A 162 21.48 -0.62 -17.56
C GLU A 162 21.37 -1.30 -18.93
N PRO A 163 20.37 -0.98 -19.78
CA PRO A 163 20.42 -1.43 -21.15
C PRO A 163 21.66 -0.80 -21.75
N LYS A 164 22.63 -1.64 -22.14
CA LYS A 164 23.72 -1.21 -23.01
C LYS A 164 23.07 -0.85 -24.34
N ILE A 165 22.86 0.46 -24.54
CA ILE A 165 22.49 1.05 -25.82
C ILE A 165 23.68 0.89 -26.76
#